data_AF-E4RRK5-F1
#
_entry.id   AF-E4RRK5-F1
#
_cell.length_a   1.000
_cell.length_b   1.000
_cell.length_c   1.000
_cell.angle_alpha   90.00
_cell.angle_beta   90.00
_cell.angle_gamma   90.00
#
_symmetry.space_group_name_H-M   'P 1'
#
loop_
_entity.id
_entity.type
_entity.pdbx_description
1 polymer ?
#
loop_
_entity_poly.entity_id
_entity_poly.type
_entity_poly.pdbx_seq_one_letter_code
_entity_poly.pdbx_strand_id
1 'polypeptide(L)'
;MPSLKEKIEALIVGLDVSSTRFADLIGVKRPVISHILNGRNKPSLDIIQKIVERFPSLEYNWIGDDQDLDMDLVEEIRKNDLFYSSREFNGSDECSDDSQIFNSQAESKNKKKVVKVVFFYDDDTFKVFQPEAFA
;
A
#
# COMPACT_ATOMS: atom_id res chain seq x y z
N MET A 1 15.77 -17.66 0.76
CA MET A 1 15.75 -16.61 -0.27
C MET A 1 14.45 -15.85 -0.14
N PRO A 2 14.50 -14.51 -0.03
CA PRO A 2 13.29 -13.71 0.06
C PRO A 2 12.53 -13.82 -1.27
N SER A 3 11.29 -14.28 -1.17
CA SER A 3 10.33 -14.26 -2.26
C SER A 3 10.13 -12.83 -2.77
N LEU A 4 9.69 -12.70 -4.02
CA LEU A 4 9.37 -11.40 -4.61
C LEU A 4 8.33 -10.62 -3.79
N LYS A 5 7.41 -11.31 -3.10
CA LYS A 5 6.50 -10.71 -2.12
C LYS A 5 7.29 -10.01 -1.00
N GLU A 6 8.22 -10.72 -0.37
CA GLU A 6 9.01 -10.19 0.75
C GLU A 6 9.89 -9.02 0.30
N LYS A 7 10.39 -9.03 -0.94
CA LYS A 7 11.09 -7.90 -1.54
C LYS A 7 10.18 -6.68 -1.73
N ILE A 8 8.95 -6.88 -2.21
CA ILE A 8 7.96 -5.80 -2.32
C ILE A 8 7.59 -5.26 -0.93
N GLU A 9 7.43 -6.13 0.07
CA GLU A 9 7.20 -5.71 1.46
C GLU A 9 8.35 -4.86 2.01
N ALA A 10 9.59 -5.32 1.84
CA ALA A 10 10.77 -4.60 2.28
C ALA A 10 10.91 -3.24 1.58
N LEU A 11 10.58 -3.18 0.30
CA LEU A 11 10.58 -1.94 -0.48
C LEU A 11 9.51 -0.96 0.03
N ILE A 12 8.29 -1.42 0.32
CA ILE A 12 7.23 -0.59 0.92
C ILE A 12 7.67 -0.04 2.27
N VAL A 13 8.29 -0.88 3.11
CA VAL A 13 8.79 -0.49 4.43
C VAL A 13 9.93 0.52 4.31
N GLY A 14 10.90 0.30 3.41
CA GLY A 14 12.04 1.18 3.26
C GLY A 14 11.69 2.52 2.60
N LEU A 15 10.66 2.56 1.75
CA LEU A 15 10.08 3.81 1.24
C LEU A 15 9.24 4.56 2.28
N ASP A 16 8.92 3.93 3.42
CA ASP A 16 8.09 4.50 4.49
C ASP A 16 6.69 4.93 3.99
N VAL A 17 6.07 4.08 3.14
CA VAL A 17 4.75 4.33 2.55
C VAL A 17 3.76 3.23 2.92
N SER A 18 2.48 3.56 2.91
CA SER A 18 1.43 2.53 3.03
C SER A 18 1.31 1.72 1.74
N SER A 19 0.82 0.48 1.83
CA SER A 19 0.56 -0.36 0.65
C SER A 19 -0.42 0.28 -0.35
N THR A 20 -1.37 1.06 0.16
CA THR A 20 -2.29 1.87 -0.65
C THR A 20 -1.54 2.95 -1.41
N ARG A 21 -0.70 3.73 -0.73
CA ARG A 21 0.10 4.79 -1.35
C ARG A 21 1.09 4.20 -2.35
N PHE A 22 1.70 3.07 -2.03
CA PHE A 22 2.58 2.34 -2.95
C PHE A 22 1.86 1.93 -4.23
N ALA A 23 0.63 1.43 -4.13
CA ALA A 23 -0.18 1.08 -5.30
C ALA A 23 -0.44 2.31 -6.20
N ASP A 24 -0.79 3.43 -5.56
CA ASP A 24 -1.03 4.70 -6.26
C ASP A 24 0.26 5.20 -6.95
N LEU A 25 1.43 5.13 -6.27
CA LEU A 25 2.73 5.50 -6.83
C LEU A 25 3.06 4.70 -8.11
N ILE A 26 2.90 3.38 -8.08
CA ILE A 26 3.18 2.52 -9.23
C ILE A 26 2.03 2.46 -10.25
N GLY A 27 0.94 3.20 -10.04
CA GLY A 27 -0.18 3.27 -10.96
C GLY A 27 -0.93 1.95 -11.11
N VAL A 28 -1.07 1.19 -10.02
CA VAL A 28 -1.84 -0.07 -9.99
C VAL A 28 -3.01 0.03 -9.03
N LYS A 29 -4.04 -0.80 -9.24
CA LYS A 29 -5.19 -0.83 -8.36
C LYS A 29 -4.80 -1.32 -6.96
N ARG A 30 -5.20 -0.60 -5.92
CA ARG A 30 -4.95 -0.92 -4.49
C ARG A 30 -5.24 -2.38 -4.10
N PRO A 31 -6.33 -3.02 -4.57
CA PRO A 31 -6.57 -4.42 -4.27
C PRO A 31 -5.46 -5.34 -4.80
N VAL A 32 -4.82 -5.02 -5.93
CA VAL A 32 -3.76 -5.86 -6.53
C VAL A 32 -2.57 -5.97 -5.57
N ILE A 33 -2.07 -4.83 -5.07
CA ILE A 33 -1.00 -4.82 -4.06
C ILE A 33 -1.45 -5.54 -2.79
N SER A 34 -2.66 -5.29 -2.29
CA SER A 34 -3.17 -5.96 -1.10
C SER A 34 -3.21 -7.49 -1.25
N HIS A 35 -3.64 -8.01 -2.42
CA HIS A 35 -3.68 -9.45 -2.67
C HIS A 35 -2.28 -10.09 -2.77
N ILE A 36 -1.30 -9.37 -3.30
CA ILE A 36 0.10 -9.81 -3.36
C ILE A 36 0.68 -9.93 -1.94
N LEU A 37 0.50 -8.89 -1.12
CA LEU A 37 0.99 -8.86 0.27
C LEU A 37 0.29 -9.91 1.15
N ASN A 38 -0.97 -10.23 0.86
CA ASN A 38 -1.71 -11.28 1.58
C ASN A 38 -1.41 -12.70 1.08
N GLY A 39 -0.45 -12.89 0.17
CA GLY A 39 0.04 -14.20 -0.26
C GLY A 39 -0.93 -15.01 -1.13
N ARG A 40 -1.97 -14.38 -1.68
CA ARG A 40 -2.95 -15.06 -2.55
C ARG A 40 -2.61 -14.98 -4.03
N ASN A 41 -1.71 -14.09 -4.44
CA ASN A 41 -1.23 -13.95 -5.81
C ASN A 41 0.29 -13.81 -5.86
N LYS A 42 0.91 -14.42 -6.87
CA LYS A 42 2.28 -14.10 -7.27
C LYS A 42 2.28 -12.74 -7.99
N PRO A 43 3.27 -11.87 -7.74
CA PRO A 43 3.41 -10.64 -8.53
C PRO A 43 3.57 -11.01 -10.01
N SER A 44 2.77 -10.39 -10.88
CA SER A 44 2.92 -10.56 -12.32
C SER A 44 4.12 -9.75 -12.83
N LEU A 45 4.61 -10.09 -14.03
CA LEU A 45 5.67 -9.34 -14.70
C LEU A 45 5.30 -7.85 -14.89
N ASP A 46 4.03 -7.57 -15.19
CA ASP A 46 3.52 -6.19 -15.33
C ASP A 46 3.69 -5.37 -14.05
N ILE A 47 3.47 -5.98 -12.87
CA ILE A 47 3.69 -5.30 -11.59
C ILE A 47 5.17 -5.00 -11.38
N ILE A 48 6.05 -5.94 -11.70
CA ILE A 48 7.50 -5.76 -11.61
C ILE A 48 7.95 -4.60 -12.52
N GLN A 49 7.45 -4.59 -13.75
CA GLN A 49 7.77 -3.55 -14.72
C GLN A 49 7.33 -2.17 -14.24
N LYS A 50 6.11 -2.04 -13.72
CA LYS A 50 5.61 -0.77 -13.15
C LYS A 50 6.44 -0.28 -11.96
N ILE A 51 6.95 -1.20 -11.14
CA ILE A 51 7.85 -0.83 -10.02
C ILE A 51 9.17 -0.28 -10.58
N VAL A 52 9.80 -0.96 -11.54
CA VAL A 52 11.07 -0.51 -12.16
C VAL A 52 10.88 0.80 -12.94
N GLU A 53 9.74 0.98 -13.62
CA GLU A 53 9.40 2.22 -14.33
C GLU A 53 9.28 3.42 -13.36
N ARG A 54 8.71 3.21 -12.18
CA ARG A 54 8.60 4.27 -11.16
C ARG A 54 9.87 4.50 -10.38
N PHE A 55 10.61 3.45 -10.11
CA PHE A 55 11.85 3.51 -9.36
C PHE A 55 12.99 3.02 -10.25
N PRO A 56 13.44 3.81 -11.24
CA PRO A 56 14.48 3.38 -12.17
C PRO A 56 15.82 3.11 -11.48
N SER A 57 16.03 3.67 -10.28
CA SER A 57 17.17 3.38 -9.40
C SER A 57 17.18 1.91 -8.95
N LEU A 58 16.02 1.29 -8.81
CA LEU A 58 15.87 -0.16 -8.64
C LEU A 58 16.10 -0.84 -10.01
N GLU A 59 17.36 -0.96 -10.42
CA GLU A 59 17.76 -1.74 -11.60
C GLU A 59 17.18 -3.18 -11.53
N TYR A 60 16.90 -3.84 -12.66
CA TYR A 60 16.33 -5.21 -12.71
C TYR A 60 17.02 -6.27 -11.82
N ASN A 61 18.25 -5.99 -11.40
CA ASN A 61 19.05 -6.78 -10.47
C ASN A 61 18.37 -7.01 -9.10
N TRP A 62 17.46 -6.13 -8.63
CA TRP A 62 16.75 -6.32 -7.36
C TRP A 62 15.75 -7.48 -7.36
N ILE A 63 15.28 -7.90 -8.55
CA ILE A 63 14.37 -9.04 -8.72
C ILE A 63 15.12 -10.38 -8.61
N GLY A 64 16.40 -10.42 -8.97
CA GLY A 64 17.22 -11.64 -9.01
C GLY A 64 17.34 -12.34 -7.66
N ASP A 65 17.33 -13.67 -7.66
CA ASP A 65 17.33 -14.50 -6.43
C ASP A 65 18.58 -14.34 -5.55
N ASP A 66 19.65 -13.72 -6.08
CA ASP A 66 20.97 -13.67 -5.45
C ASP A 66 21.35 -12.30 -4.85
N GLN A 67 20.46 -11.30 -4.87
CA GLN A 67 20.76 -9.95 -4.36
C GLN A 67 19.80 -9.50 -3.27
N ASP A 68 20.37 -9.14 -2.12
CA ASP A 68 19.67 -8.43 -1.05
C ASP A 68 19.37 -6.99 -1.49
N LEU A 69 18.29 -6.42 -0.98
CA LEU A 69 17.95 -5.02 -1.25
C LEU A 69 18.99 -4.10 -0.62
N ASP A 70 19.62 -3.26 -1.44
CA ASP A 70 20.54 -2.24 -0.98
C ASP A 70 19.75 -1.14 -0.25
N MET A 71 19.96 -1.01 1.07
CA MET A 71 19.26 -0.05 1.90
C MET A 71 19.65 1.40 1.56
N ASP A 72 20.88 1.63 1.10
CA ASP A 72 21.36 2.97 0.72
C ASP A 72 20.65 3.47 -0.55
N LEU A 73 20.35 2.55 -1.48
CA LEU A 73 19.55 2.83 -2.66
C LEU A 73 18.10 3.19 -2.30
N VAL A 74 17.51 2.48 -1.34
CA VAL A 74 16.14 2.74 -0.88
C VAL A 74 16.02 4.11 -0.21
N GLU A 75 17.02 4.50 0.58
CA GLU A 75 17.15 5.85 1.16
C GLU A 75 17.17 6.95 0.08
N GLU A 76 17.90 6.72 -1.02
CA GLU A 76 18.00 7.68 -2.12
C GLU A 76 16.69 7.81 -2.90
N ILE A 77 15.99 6.69 -3.13
CA ILE A 77 14.65 6.71 -3.74
C ILE A 77 13.67 7.48 -2.85
N ARG A 78 13.68 7.24 -1.53
CA ARG A 78 12.82 7.95 -0.58
C ARG A 78 13.04 9.47 -0.62
N LYS A 79 14.30 9.92 -0.66
CA LYS A 79 14.65 11.35 -0.76
C LYS A 79 14.14 11.98 -2.06
N ASN A 80 14.26 11.26 -3.18
CA ASN A 80 13.77 11.72 -4.47
C ASN A 80 12.24 11.77 -4.56
N ASP A 81 11.52 10.78 -4.01
CA ASP A 81 10.05 10.73 -4.03
C ASP A 81 9.41 11.79 -3.10
N LEU A 82 10.06 12.11 -1.97
CA LEU A 82 9.69 13.24 -1.12
C LEU A 82 9.79 14.59 -1.85
N PHE A 83 10.70 14.71 -2.81
CA PHE A 83 10.85 15.93 -3.62
C PHE A 83 9.73 16.05 -4.67
N TYR A 84 9.27 14.95 -5.29
CA TYR A 84 8.14 14.95 -6.22
C TYR A 84 6.80 15.26 -5.54
N SER A 85 6.60 14.80 -4.30
CA SER A 85 5.39 15.11 -3.51
C SER A 85 5.20 16.61 -3.22
N SER A 86 6.26 17.43 -3.33
CA SER A 86 6.18 18.88 -3.16
C SER A 86 5.79 19.66 -4.43
N ARG A 87 5.76 19.01 -5.61
CA ARG A 87 5.54 19.67 -6.91
C ARG A 87 4.21 19.37 -7.59
N GLU A 88 3.41 18.42 -7.11
CA GLU A 88 2.12 18.10 -7.73
C GLU A 88 0.98 18.12 -6.71
N PHE A 89 0.57 19.34 -6.36
CA PHE A 89 -0.81 19.62 -5.94
C PHE A 89 -1.43 20.57 -6.98
N ASN A 90 -1.76 20.01 -8.14
CA ASN A 90 -2.70 20.58 -9.12
C ASN A 90 -3.37 19.40 -9.80
N GLY A 91 -4.69 19.34 -9.66
CA GLY A 91 -5.44 18.10 -9.72
C GLY A 91 -5.89 17.65 -11.10
N SER A 92 -6.57 16.51 -11.09
CA SER A 92 -7.88 16.37 -11.68
C SER A 92 -8.55 15.15 -11.03
N ASP A 93 -9.59 15.44 -10.25
CA ASP A 93 -10.63 14.49 -9.91
C ASP A 93 -11.12 13.75 -11.15
N GLU A 94 -10.92 12.44 -11.19
CA GLU A 94 -11.86 11.53 -11.82
C GLU A 94 -12.24 10.48 -10.77
N CYS A 95 -13.15 10.89 -9.90
CA CYS A 95 -13.98 10.00 -9.11
C CYS A 95 -14.86 9.19 -10.08
N SER A 96 -14.35 8.04 -10.53
CA SER A 96 -15.20 6.99 -11.07
C SER A 96 -15.81 6.25 -9.89
N ASP A 97 -17.05 6.61 -9.63
CA ASP A 97 -18.06 5.89 -8.87
C ASP A 97 -17.92 4.37 -9.05
N ASP A 98 -17.52 3.67 -8.00
CA ASP A 98 -17.93 2.30 -7.75
C ASP A 98 -18.29 2.22 -6.26
N SER A 99 -19.51 2.65 -5.98
CA SER A 99 -20.22 2.40 -4.74
C SER A 99 -20.33 0.90 -4.46
N GLN A 100 -19.29 0.25 -3.92
CA GLN A 100 -19.40 -1.01 -3.16
C GLN A 100 -18.47 -1.00 -1.94
N ILE A 101 -18.74 -0.06 -1.04
CA ILE A 101 -18.32 -0.20 0.35
C ILE A 101 -19.29 -1.16 1.04
N PHE A 102 -18.71 -2.20 1.68
CA PHE A 102 -19.31 -3.24 2.52
C PHE A 102 -20.09 -4.36 1.80
N ASN A 103 -19.41 -5.49 1.57
CA ASN A 103 -20.05 -6.78 1.78
C ASN A 103 -19.41 -7.49 2.97
N SER A 104 -20.02 -7.28 4.14
CA SER A 104 -19.76 -8.03 5.37
C SER A 104 -20.34 -9.43 5.22
N GLN A 105 -19.58 -10.35 4.63
CA GLN A 105 -19.77 -11.78 4.82
C GLN A 105 -18.52 -12.36 5.49
N ALA A 106 -18.34 -12.01 6.76
CA ALA A 106 -17.55 -12.80 7.68
C ALA A 106 -18.53 -13.58 8.57
N GLU A 107 -18.82 -14.82 8.18
CA GLU A 107 -19.53 -15.76 9.04
C GLU A 107 -18.81 -15.87 10.39
N SER A 108 -19.55 -15.56 11.44
CA SER A 108 -19.04 -15.39 12.79
C SER A 108 -18.93 -16.74 13.49
N LYS A 109 -17.72 -17.31 13.52
CA LYS A 109 -17.31 -18.29 14.54
C LYS A 109 -16.38 -17.71 15.61
N ASN A 110 -16.37 -16.40 15.80
CA ASN A 110 -15.62 -15.79 16.91
C ASN A 110 -16.35 -14.59 17.51
N LYS A 111 -16.52 -14.61 18.84
CA LYS A 111 -17.08 -13.51 19.65
C LYS A 111 -16.09 -12.34 19.67
N LYS A 112 -16.04 -11.54 18.60
CA LYS A 112 -15.19 -10.34 18.54
C LYS A 112 -15.88 -9.19 19.27
N LYS A 113 -15.17 -8.55 20.20
CA LYS A 113 -15.60 -7.32 20.87
C LYS A 113 -15.07 -6.11 20.09
N VAL A 114 -15.95 -5.18 19.75
CA VAL A 114 -15.56 -3.91 19.13
C VAL A 114 -14.81 -3.08 20.15
N VAL A 115 -13.59 -2.64 19.82
CA VAL A 115 -12.72 -1.84 20.72
C VAL A 115 -12.81 -0.35 20.38
N LYS A 116 -12.94 0.00 19.10
CA LYS A 116 -12.93 1.38 18.62
C LYS A 116 -13.61 1.46 17.26
N VAL A 117 -14.37 2.52 17.03
CA VAL A 117 -14.93 2.90 15.72
C VAL A 117 -14.50 4.34 15.41
N VAL A 118 -14.17 4.61 14.15
CA VAL A 118 -13.86 5.96 13.65
C VAL A 118 -14.83 6.30 12.53
N PHE A 119 -15.58 7.38 12.69
CA PHE A 119 -16.47 7.94 11.67
C PHE A 119 -15.70 9.02 10.91
N PHE A 120 -15.73 8.97 9.58
CA PHE A 120 -15.22 10.03 8.71
C PHE A 120 -16.41 10.77 8.10
N TYR A 121 -16.30 12.09 8.05
CA TYR A 121 -17.28 12.98 7.44
C TYR A 121 -16.74 13.54 6.12
N ASP A 122 -17.63 14.10 5.31
CA ASP A 122 -17.33 14.72 4.01
C ASP A 122 -16.61 16.07 4.12
N ASP A 123 -16.58 16.66 5.31
CA ASP A 123 -15.85 17.88 5.66
C ASP A 123 -14.42 17.60 6.17
N ASP A 124 -13.87 16.42 5.87
CA ASP A 124 -12.57 15.91 6.34
C ASP A 124 -12.46 15.82 7.88
N THR A 125 -13.57 15.92 8.62
CA THR A 125 -13.56 15.69 10.07
C THR A 125 -13.74 14.21 10.41
N PHE A 126 -13.35 13.82 11.63
CA PHE A 126 -13.59 12.48 12.14
C PHE A 126 -14.08 12.46 13.59
N LYS A 127 -14.85 11.43 13.95
CA LYS A 127 -15.25 11.15 15.33
C LYS A 127 -14.83 9.75 15.76
N VAL A 128 -14.29 9.65 16.96
CA VAL A 128 -13.85 8.39 17.55
C VAL A 128 -14.85 7.94 18.61
N PHE A 129 -15.36 6.72 18.48
CA PHE A 129 -16.19 6.08 19.51
C PHE A 129 -15.43 4.90 20.12
N GLN A 130 -15.27 4.92 21.44
CA GLN A 130 -14.76 3.79 22.22
C GLN A 130 -15.88 3.37 23.17
N PRO A 131 -16.49 2.19 22.98
CA PRO A 131 -17.46 1.70 23.94
C PRO A 131 -16.74 1.44 25.26
N GLU A 132 -17.10 2.18 26.31
CA GLU A 132 -16.60 1.92 27.66
C GLU A 132 -16.92 0.47 28.04
N ALA A 133 -15.95 -0.20 28.65
CA ALA A 133 -16.20 -1.54 29.17
C ALA A 133 -17.22 -1.42 30.31
N PHE A 134 -18.41 -2.01 30.13
CA PHE A 134 -19.32 -2.26 31.25
C PHE A 134 -18.52 -3.01 32.33
N ALA A 135 -18.34 -2.33 33.47
CA ALA A 135 -17.73 -2.87 34.69
C ALA A 135 -18.66 -3.92 35.32
#